data_AF-A0A4R7GD70-F1
#
_entry.id   AF-A0A4R7GD70-F1
#
_cell.length_a   1.000
_cell.length_b   1.000
_cell.length_c   1.000
_cell.angle_alpha   90.00
_cell.angle_beta   90.00
_cell.angle_gamma   90.00
#
_symmetry.space_group_name_H-M   'P 1'
#
loop_
_entity.id
_entity.type
_entity.pdbx_description
1 polymer ?
#
loop_
_entity_poly.entity_id
_entity_poly.type
_entity_poly.pdbx_seq_one_letter_code
_entity_poly.pdbx_strand_id
1 'polypeptide(L)'
;MCEQIRVGRIVVFLIIFSLAAIAVLAEMRFCKKKGIDFNTFTGMFEMYARVFKFEEKAFSILILGCMYGGALLVLLTIGISIWAEGTGCVFPTQHNK
;
A
#
# COMPACT_ATOMS: atom_id res chain seq x y z
N MET A 1 7.65 25.26 -1.47
CA MET A 1 7.29 24.05 -2.23
C MET A 1 7.99 22.79 -1.72
N CYS A 2 9.32 22.75 -1.59
CA CYS A 2 10.03 21.55 -1.14
C CYS A 2 9.58 21.03 0.24
N GLU A 3 9.28 21.92 1.19
CA GLU A 3 8.75 21.53 2.51
C GLU A 3 7.33 20.92 2.42
N GLN A 4 6.45 21.48 1.59
CA GLN A 4 5.12 20.90 1.34
C GLN A 4 5.21 19.51 0.71
N ILE A 5 6.14 19.30 -0.22
CA ILE A 5 6.41 17.99 -0.81
C ILE A 5 6.93 17.01 0.24
N ARG A 6 7.82 17.47 1.14
CA ARG A 6 8.33 16.67 2.26
C ARG A 6 7.21 16.22 3.20
N VAL A 7 6.36 17.15 3.64
CA VAL A 7 5.19 16.83 4.49
C VAL A 7 4.23 15.91 3.75
N GLY A 8 3.97 16.18 2.46
CA GLY A 8 3.12 15.34 1.61
C GLY A 8 3.62 13.89 1.54
N ARG A 9 4.92 13.67 1.37
CA ARG A 9 5.53 12.32 1.38
C ARG A 9 5.30 11.59 2.70
N ILE A 10 5.43 12.27 3.84
CA ILE A 10 5.18 11.69 5.17
C ILE A 10 3.71 11.32 5.32
N VAL A 11 2.80 12.22 4.92
CA VAL A 11 1.35 11.96 4.98
C VAL A 11 0.97 10.78 4.10
N VAL A 12 1.47 10.73 2.86
CA VAL A 12 1.23 9.59 1.95
C VAL A 12 1.78 8.29 2.53
N PHE A 13 2.97 8.32 3.13
CA PHE A 13 3.53 7.15 3.81
C PHE A 13 2.63 6.65 4.94
N LEU A 14 2.13 7.55 5.81
CA LEU A 14 1.20 7.19 6.88
C LEU A 14 -0.12 6.61 6.35
N ILE A 15 -0.65 7.18 5.26
CA ILE A 15 -1.85 6.66 4.59
C ILE A 15 -1.60 5.25 4.07
N ILE A 16 -0.53 5.02 3.29
CA ILE A 16 -0.17 3.70 2.77
C ILE A 16 0.03 2.69 3.91
N PHE A 17 0.75 3.08 4.96
CA PHE A 17 1.00 2.22 6.12
C PHE A 17 -0.31 1.83 6.83
N SER A 18 -1.21 2.78 7.05
CA SER A 18 -2.52 2.51 7.66
C SER A 18 -3.39 1.59 6.80
N LEU A 19 -3.43 1.81 5.48
CA LEU A 19 -4.17 0.97 4.54
C LEU A 19 -3.60 -0.46 4.49
N ALA A 20 -2.28 -0.60 4.44
CA ALA A 20 -1.62 -1.90 4.48
C ALA A 20 -1.92 -2.66 5.79
N ALA A 21 -1.87 -1.97 6.94
CA ALA A 21 -2.24 -2.59 8.22
C ALA A 21 -3.70 -3.06 8.25
N ILE A 22 -4.64 -2.26 7.74
CA ILE A 22 -6.05 -2.64 7.63
C ILE A 22 -6.22 -3.83 6.68
N ALA A 23 -5.55 -3.83 5.53
CA ALA A 23 -5.59 -4.92 4.57
C ALA A 23 -5.10 -6.24 5.19
N VAL A 24 -3.93 -6.24 5.84
CA VAL A 24 -3.38 -7.42 6.49
C VAL A 24 -4.32 -7.95 7.59
N LEU A 25 -4.90 -7.06 8.40
CA LEU A 25 -5.90 -7.47 9.40
C LEU A 25 -7.16 -8.08 8.75
N ALA A 26 -7.62 -7.52 7.63
CA ALA A 26 -8.76 -8.04 6.89
C ALA A 26 -8.46 -9.40 6.25
N GLU A 27 -7.27 -9.57 5.65
CA GLU A 27 -6.78 -10.83 5.06
C GLU A 27 -6.72 -11.92 6.14
N MET A 28 -6.09 -11.64 7.28
CA MET A 28 -6.02 -12.60 8.39
C MET A 28 -7.40 -13.03 8.88
N ARG A 29 -8.35 -12.09 9.03
CA ARG A 29 -9.73 -12.41 9.42
C ARG A 29 -10.44 -13.24 8.36
N PHE A 30 -10.28 -12.90 7.09
CA PHE A 30 -10.90 -13.61 5.97
C PHE A 30 -10.37 -15.04 5.84
N CYS A 31 -9.04 -15.21 5.83
CA CYS A 31 -8.38 -16.50 5.79
C CYS A 31 -8.78 -17.38 6.98
N LYS A 32 -8.82 -16.82 8.20
CA LYS A 32 -9.30 -17.54 9.39
C LYS A 32 -10.77 -17.98 9.26
N LYS A 33 -11.65 -17.14 8.72
CA LYS A 33 -13.08 -17.47 8.52
C LYS A 33 -13.28 -18.56 7.47
N LYS A 34 -12.41 -18.63 6.46
CA LYS A 34 -12.52 -19.56 5.33
C LYS A 34 -11.62 -20.79 5.44
N GLY A 35 -10.84 -20.93 6.52
CA GLY A 35 -9.91 -22.04 6.72
C GLY A 35 -8.73 -22.05 5.74
N ILE A 36 -8.35 -20.89 5.20
CA ILE A 36 -7.24 -20.75 4.26
C ILE A 36 -5.94 -20.50 5.04
N ASP A 37 -4.88 -21.24 4.72
CA ASP A 37 -3.55 -21.01 5.31
C ASP A 37 -2.80 -19.88 4.58
N PHE A 38 -2.89 -18.67 5.14
CA PHE A 38 -2.24 -17.47 4.60
C PHE A 38 -0.71 -17.55 4.54
N ASN A 39 -0.07 -18.41 5.35
CA ASN A 39 1.40 -18.53 5.37
C ASN A 39 1.93 -19.41 4.23
N THR A 40 1.04 -20.03 3.45
CA THR A 40 1.39 -20.89 2.32
C THR A 40 1.13 -20.19 0.99
N PHE A 41 1.95 -20.50 -0.01
CA PHE A 41 1.78 -19.96 -1.36
C PHE A 41 0.44 -20.37 -1.99
N THR A 42 0.03 -21.62 -1.77
CA THR A 42 -1.26 -22.16 -2.20
C THR A 42 -2.43 -21.42 -1.55
N GLY A 43 -2.38 -21.18 -0.24
CA GLY A 43 -3.43 -20.44 0.46
C GLY A 43 -3.51 -18.96 0.05
N MET A 44 -2.37 -18.30 -0.19
CA MET A 44 -2.38 -16.95 -0.79
C MET A 44 -3.01 -16.96 -2.18
N PHE A 45 -2.65 -17.90 -3.05
CA PHE A 45 -3.26 -18.00 -4.39
C PHE A 45 -4.77 -18.26 -4.31
N GLU A 46 -5.21 -19.10 -3.39
CA GLU A 46 -6.63 -19.36 -3.16
C GLU A 46 -7.37 -18.09 -2.68
N MET A 47 -6.78 -17.34 -1.76
CA MET A 47 -7.32 -16.06 -1.31
C MET A 47 -7.44 -15.08 -2.47
N TYR A 48 -6.37 -14.90 -3.25
CA TYR A 48 -6.37 -13.97 -4.39
C TYR A 48 -7.36 -14.40 -5.48
N ALA A 49 -7.49 -15.70 -5.76
CA ALA A 49 -8.48 -16.20 -6.69
C ALA A 49 -9.91 -15.80 -6.27
N ARG A 50 -10.22 -15.83 -4.97
CA ARG A 50 -11.52 -15.38 -4.43
C ARG A 50 -11.67 -13.86 -4.48
N VAL A 51 -10.59 -13.11 -4.24
CA VAL A 51 -10.55 -11.65 -4.40
C VAL A 51 -10.93 -11.27 -5.84
N PHE A 52 -10.28 -11.86 -6.84
CA PHE A 52 -10.53 -11.57 -8.26
C PHE A 52 -11.88 -12.10 -8.76
N LYS A 53 -12.44 -13.14 -8.12
CA LYS A 53 -13.82 -13.61 -8.38
C LYS A 53 -14.89 -12.74 -7.73
N PHE A 54 -14.52 -11.74 -6.91
CA PHE A 54 -15.47 -10.89 -6.17
C PHE A 54 -16.47 -11.67 -5.30
N GLU A 55 -16.05 -12.79 -4.70
CA GLU A 55 -16.92 -13.59 -3.82
C GLU A 55 -17.43 -12.77 -2.63
N GLU A 56 -16.56 -11.95 -2.03
CA GLU A 56 -16.90 -11.00 -0.97
C GLU A 56 -16.56 -9.59 -1.46
N LYS A 57 -17.51 -8.92 -2.13
CA LYS A 57 -17.29 -7.65 -2.83
C LYS A 57 -16.53 -6.61 -2.00
N ALA A 58 -16.90 -6.42 -0.73
CA ALA A 58 -16.26 -5.44 0.14
C ALA A 58 -14.79 -5.79 0.43
N PHE A 59 -14.49 -7.07 0.68
CA PHE A 59 -13.13 -7.54 0.88
C PHE A 59 -12.32 -7.43 -0.41
N SER A 60 -12.88 -7.86 -1.54
CA SER A 60 -12.22 -7.76 -2.84
C SER A 60 -11.86 -6.32 -3.20
N ILE A 61 -12.79 -5.37 -3.01
CA ILE A 61 -12.55 -3.95 -3.26
C ILE A 61 -11.45 -3.42 -2.34
N LEU A 62 -11.44 -3.83 -1.07
CA LEU A 62 -10.42 -3.40 -0.11
C LEU A 62 -9.02 -3.88 -0.51
N ILE A 63 -8.87 -5.16 -0.89
CA ILE A 63 -7.58 -5.73 -1.30
C ILE A 63 -7.10 -5.15 -2.64
N LEU A 64 -7.98 -5.10 -3.63
CA LEU A 64 -7.64 -4.52 -4.94
C LEU A 64 -7.32 -3.02 -4.81
N GLY A 65 -8.09 -2.30 -3.99
CA GLY A 65 -7.87 -0.90 -3.68
C GLY A 65 -6.52 -0.66 -2.98
N CYS A 66 -6.16 -1.49 -2.00
CA CYS A 66 -4.86 -1.39 -1.35
C CYS A 66 -3.71 -1.73 -2.31
N MET A 67 -3.86 -2.77 -3.13
CA MET A 67 -2.81 -3.20 -4.06
C MET A 67 -2.56 -2.18 -5.16
N TYR A 68 -3.60 -1.82 -5.93
CA TYR A 68 -3.46 -0.90 -7.06
C TYR A 68 -3.39 0.56 -6.61
N GLY A 69 -4.17 0.94 -5.60
CA GLY A 69 -4.11 2.29 -5.03
C GLY A 69 -2.79 2.55 -4.32
N GLY A 70 -2.27 1.59 -3.57
CA GLY A 70 -0.95 1.67 -2.96
C GLY A 70 0.16 1.79 -4.00
N ALA A 71 0.14 0.94 -5.04
CA ALA A 71 1.10 1.04 -6.15
C ALA A 71 1.06 2.40 -6.84
N LEU A 72 -0.14 2.94 -7.12
CA LEU A 72 -0.31 4.25 -7.73
C LEU A 72 0.26 5.37 -6.84
N LEU A 73 -0.02 5.35 -5.54
CA LEU A 73 0.50 6.34 -4.59
C LEU A 73 2.03 6.30 -4.51
N VAL A 74 2.63 5.10 -4.54
CA VAL A 74 4.10 4.95 -4.58
C VAL A 74 4.66 5.55 -5.87
N LEU A 75 4.08 5.24 -7.03
CA LEU A 75 4.52 5.79 -8.32
C LEU A 75 4.42 7.33 -8.35
N LEU A 76 3.30 7.88 -7.90
CA LEU A 76 3.11 9.34 -7.78
C LEU A 76 4.16 9.95 -6.85
N THR A 77 4.44 9.31 -5.71
CA THR A 77 5.43 9.78 -4.75
C THR A 77 6.83 9.80 -5.35
N ILE A 78 7.21 8.75 -6.09
CA ILE A 78 8.50 8.68 -6.80
C ILE A 78 8.57 9.77 -7.87
N GLY A 79 7.53 9.91 -8.71
CA GLY A 79 7.49 10.91 -9.77
C GLY A 79 7.61 12.34 -9.24
N ILE A 80 6.87 12.68 -8.18
CA ILE A 80 6.94 13.99 -7.52
C ILE A 80 8.33 14.20 -6.90
N SER A 81 8.93 13.16 -6.32
CA SER A 81 10.27 13.25 -5.72
C SER A 81 11.34 13.55 -6.78
N ILE A 82 11.32 12.84 -7.91
CA ILE A 82 12.24 13.07 -9.04
C ILE A 82 12.06 14.48 -9.62
N TRP A 83 10.82 14.91 -9.82
CA TRP A 83 10.52 16.26 -10.32
C TRP A 83 11.01 17.36 -9.35
N ALA A 84 10.83 17.14 -8.04
CA ALA A 84 11.30 18.07 -7.02
C ALA A 84 12.83 18.14 -6.96
N GLU A 85 13.55 17.02 -7.10
CA GLU A 85 15.01 17.02 -7.20
C GLU A 85 15.48 17.79 -8.45
N GLY A 86 14.82 17.60 -9.59
CA GLY A 86 15.12 18.33 -10.83
C GLY A 86 14.89 19.85 -10.75
N THR A 87 14.09 20.33 -9.79
CA THR A 87 13.85 21.76 -9.54
C THR A 87 14.71 22.34 -8.41
N GLY A 88 15.66 21.55 -7.89
CA GLY A 88 16.61 21.99 -6.87
C GLY A 88 16.16 21.74 -5.43
N CYS A 89 15.09 20.97 -5.19
CA CYS A 89 14.74 20.54 -3.84
C CYS A 89 15.72 19.46 -3.34
N VAL A 90 16.39 19.72 -2.22
CA VAL A 90 17.23 18.74 -1.54
C VAL A 90 16.43 18.05 -0.44
N PHE A 91 16.18 16.75 -0.59
CA PHE A 91 15.61 15.93 0.48
C PHE A 91 16.76 15.29 1.26
N PRO A 92 17.01 15.67 2.52
CA PRO A 92 18.08 15.06 3.30
C PRO A 92 17.77 13.57 3.50
N THR A 93 18.59 12.71 2.91
CA THR A 93 18.53 11.24 3.02
C THR A 93 19.27 10.71 4.24
N GLN A 94 19.95 11.59 4.98
CA GLN A 94 20.70 11.24 6.19
C GLN A 94 20.22 12.07 7.39
N HIS A 95 19.87 11.39 8.48
CA HIS A 95 20.03 11.97 9.81
C HIS A 95 21.54 12.06 10.05
N ASN A 96 22.09 13.27 10.11
CA ASN A 96 23.47 13.47 10.50
C ASN A 96 23.69 12.83 11.87
N LYS A 97 24.80 12.08 11.98
CA LYS A 97 25.35 11.56 13.24
C LYS A 97 25.62 12.68 14.24
#